data_AF-A0A0L0FZM3-F1
#
_entry.id   AF-A0A0L0FZM3-F1
#
_cell.length_a   1.000
_cell.length_b   1.000
_cell.length_c   1.000
_cell.angle_alpha   90.00
_cell.angle_beta   90.00
_cell.angle_gamma   90.00
#
_symmetry.space_group_name_H-M   'P 1'
#
loop_
_entity.id
_entity.type
_entity.pdbx_description
1 polymer ?
#
loop_
_entity_poly.entity_id
_entity_poly.type
_entity_poly.pdbx_seq_one_letter_code
_entity_poly.pdbx_strand_id
1 'polypeptide(L)' 'MMHTLYKVTTKGDIQEVAKLLDEGRDVNEIFDGGETALHGAAGFGNTQASELLLDRGADPNIRDVVSI' A
#
# COMPACT_ATOMS: atom_id res chain seq x y z
N MET A 1 8.81 -9.47 -14.26
CA MET A 1 9.12 -9.01 -12.89
C MET A 1 7.83 -8.49 -12.29
N MET A 2 7.22 -9.23 -11.36
CA MET A 2 5.95 -8.84 -10.73
C MET A 2 6.25 -7.77 -9.67
N HIS A 3 5.73 -6.55 -9.85
CA HIS A 3 5.89 -5.49 -8.85
C HIS A 3 4.82 -5.64 -7.76
N THR A 4 5.24 -5.73 -6.50
CA THR A 4 4.33 -5.82 -5.35
C THR A 4 3.61 -4.49 -5.14
N LEU A 5 2.42 -4.53 -4.52
CA LEU A 5 1.65 -3.31 -4.22
C LEU A 5 2.49 -2.36 -3.35
N TYR A 6 3.17 -2.87 -2.33
CA TYR A 6 4.09 -2.10 -1.49
C TYR A 6 5.15 -1.32 -2.30
N LYS A 7 5.82 -1.97 -3.25
CA LYS A 7 6.93 -1.35 -3.99
C LYS A 7 6.45 -0.24 -4.94
N VAL A 8 5.28 -0.40 -5.56
CA VAL A 8 4.71 0.67 -6.40
C VAL A 8 4.20 1.83 -5.56
N THR A 9 3.66 1.52 -4.39
CA THR A 9 3.14 2.51 -3.44
C THR A 9 4.26 3.36 -2.83
N THR A 10 5.38 2.76 -2.42
CA THR A 10 6.54 3.50 -1.88
C THR A 10 7.21 4.39 -2.92
N LYS A 11 7.09 4.05 -4.21
CA LYS A 11 7.54 4.89 -5.33
C LYS A 11 6.57 6.02 -5.70
N GLY A 12 5.34 5.99 -5.20
CA GLY A 12 4.28 6.94 -5.56
C GLY A 12 3.73 6.74 -6.98
N ASP A 13 3.87 5.55 -7.56
CA ASP A 13 3.35 5.27 -8.91
C ASP A 13 1.83 4.98 -8.85
N ILE A 14 1.04 6.05 -8.82
CA ILE A 14 -0.42 5.98 -8.62
C ILE A 14 -1.10 5.16 -9.72
N GLN A 15 -0.61 5.20 -10.96
CA GLN A 15 -1.21 4.48 -12.07
C GLN A 15 -1.03 2.97 -11.90
N GLU A 16 0.17 2.53 -11.52
CA GLU A 16 0.42 1.12 -11.27
C GLU A 16 -0.28 0.67 -9.97
N VAL A 17 -0.34 1.50 -8.92
CA VAL A 17 -1.14 1.21 -7.71
C VAL A 17 -2.60 0.95 -8.08
N ALA A 18 -3.23 1.85 -8.84
CA ALA A 18 -4.63 1.71 -9.26
C ALA A 18 -4.85 0.43 -10.07
N LYS A 19 -4.01 0.19 -11.08
CA LYS A 19 -4.09 -1.00 -11.92
C LYS A 19 -3.99 -2.29 -11.11
N LEU A 20 -3.06 -2.37 -10.18
CA LEU A 20 -2.85 -3.57 -9.37
C LEU A 20 -4.03 -3.84 -8.41
N LEU A 21 -4.67 -2.79 -7.90
CA LEU A 21 -5.90 -2.92 -7.11
C LEU A 21 -7.09 -3.32 -7.99
N ASP A 22 -7.17 -2.80 -9.22
CA ASP A 22 -8.20 -3.16 -10.20
C ASP A 22 -8.06 -4.63 -10.68
N GLU A 23 -6.85 -5.19 -10.62
CA GLU A 23 -6.59 -6.63 -10.83
C GLU A 23 -7.12 -7.52 -9.68
N GLY A 24 -7.73 -6.93 -8.65
CA GLY A 24 -8.33 -7.65 -7.52
C GLY A 24 -7.35 -8.02 -6.42
N ARG A 25 -6.19 -7.35 -6.34
CA ARG A 25 -5.30 -7.51 -5.19
C ARG A 25 -5.94 -7.00 -3.91
N ASP A 26 -5.67 -7.71 -2.83
CA ASP A 26 -6.06 -7.28 -1.51
C ASP A 26 -5.30 -5.98 -1.16
N VAL A 27 -6.06 -4.91 -0.93
CA VAL A 27 -5.52 -3.61 -0.53
C VAL A 27 -4.81 -3.68 0.83
N ASN A 28 -5.19 -4.66 1.67
CA ASN A 28 -4.64 -4.94 2.99
C ASN A 28 -3.61 -6.08 2.98
N GLU A 29 -3.09 -6.45 1.81
CA GLU A 29 -2.01 -7.43 1.69
C GLU A 29 -0.85 -7.05 2.63
N ILE A 30 -0.45 -8.01 3.45
CA ILE A 30 0.65 -7.88 4.40
C ILE A 30 1.93 -8.35 3.73
N PHE A 31 2.93 -7.48 3.69
CA PHE A 31 4.25 -7.71 3.12
C PHE A 31 5.26 -8.11 4.21
N ASP A 32 6.50 -8.40 3.78
CA ASP A 32 7.60 -8.72 4.68
C ASP A 32 7.74 -7.62 5.75
N GLY A 33 7.74 -7.99 7.03
CA GLY A 33 7.78 -7.03 8.15
C GLY A 33 6.41 -6.61 8.68
N GLY A 34 5.31 -7.21 8.20
CA GLY A 34 3.93 -6.94 8.63
C GLY A 34 3.35 -5.63 8.12
N GLU A 35 4.06 -4.98 7.20
CA GLU A 35 3.64 -3.72 6.61
C GLU A 35 2.57 -3.95 5.54
N THR A 36 1.65 -3.01 5.40
CA THR A 36 0.71 -2.94 4.28
C THR A 36 1.20 -1.93 3.25
N ALA A 37 0.57 -1.88 2.08
CA ALA A 37 0.83 -0.81 1.12
C ALA A 37 0.64 0.59 1.75
N LEU A 38 -0.34 0.75 2.65
CA LEU A 38 -0.60 2.01 3.33
C LEU A 38 0.54 2.44 4.27
N HIS A 39 1.23 1.50 4.93
CA HIS A 39 2.45 1.78 5.69
C HIS A 39 3.53 2.39 4.78
N GLY A 40 3.76 1.77 3.62
CA GLY A 40 4.70 2.27 2.62
C GLY A 40 4.30 3.65 2.06
N ALA A 41 3.01 3.90 1.82
CA ALA A 41 2.54 5.20 1.37
C ALA A 41 2.82 6.30 2.42
N ALA A 42 2.46 6.01 3.67
CA ALA A 42 2.62 6.94 4.79
C ALA A 42 4.10 7.20 5.12
N GLY A 43 4.91 6.15 5.20
CA GLY A 43 6.34 6.24 5.54
C GLY A 43 7.18 7.03 4.52
N PHE A 44 6.78 7.01 3.24
CA PHE A 44 7.45 7.74 2.17
C PHE A 44 6.76 9.08 1.81
N GLY A 45 5.67 9.45 2.49
CA GLY A 45 4.95 10.70 2.26
C GLY A 45 4.18 10.76 0.94
N ASN A 46 3.82 9.61 0.37
CA ASN A 46 3.07 9.52 -0.88
C ASN A 46 1.58 9.72 -0.64
N THR A 47 1.16 10.96 -0.36
CA THR A 47 -0.22 11.31 0.01
C THR A 47 -1.25 10.81 -1.00
N GLN A 48 -0.99 10.96 -2.30
CA GLN A 48 -1.92 10.49 -3.34
C GLN A 48 -2.09 8.96 -3.32
N ALA A 49 -1.05 8.22 -2.98
CA ALA A 49 -1.12 6.77 -2.87
C ALA A 49 -1.87 6.36 -1.60
N SER A 50 -1.67 7.09 -0.49
CA SER A 50 -2.44 6.91 0.74
C SER A 50 -3.93 7.14 0.52
N GLU A 51 -4.29 8.25 -0.14
CA GLU A 51 -5.68 8.58 -0.49
C GLU A 51 -6.32 7.47 -1.34
N LEU A 52 -5.64 7.05 -2.43
CA LEU A 52 -6.13 5.97 -3.28
C LEU A 52 -6.31 4.66 -2.51
N LEU A 53 -5.35 4.28 -1.66
CA LEU A 53 -5.46 3.05 -0.87
C LEU A 53 -6.64 3.12 0.11
N LEU A 54 -6.85 4.25 0.78
CA LEU A 54 -7.98 4.48 1.68
C LEU A 54 -9.32 4.44 0.93
N ASP A 55 -9.39 5.07 -0.26
CA ASP A 55 -10.57 5.02 -1.14
C ASP A 55 -10.91 3.59 -1.58
N ARG A 56 -9.89 2.73 -1.69
CA ARG A 56 -10.05 1.29 -2.01
C ARG A 56 -10.27 0.41 -0.78
N GLY A 57 -10.43 1.00 0.42
CA GLY A 57 -10.77 0.28 1.64
C GLY A 57 -9.56 -0.26 2.42
N ALA A 58 -8.38 0.35 2.26
CA ALA A 58 -7.25 0.07 3.14
C ALA A 58 -7.62 0.37 4.61
N ASP A 59 -7.29 -0.55 5.51
CA ASP A 59 -7.49 -0.37 6.95
C ASP A 59 -6.26 0.35 7.55
N PRO A 60 -6.41 1.61 8.00
CA PRO A 60 -5.32 2.36 8.62
C PRO A 60 -4.94 1.85 10.02
N ASN A 61 -5.69 0.89 10.59
CA ASN A 61 -5.46 0.35 11.92
C ASN A 61 -4.64 -0.94 11.93
N ILE A 62 -4.27 -1.47 10.76
CA ILE A 62 -3.34 -2.60 10.68
C ILE A 62 -2.00 -2.14 11.24
N ARG A 63 -1.46 -2.91 12.20
CA ARG A 63 -0.17 -2.63 12.82
C ARG A 63 0.92 -3.44 12.14
N ASP A 64 2.00 -2.77 11.77
CA ASP A 64 3.24 -3.46 11.41
C ASP A 64 3.85 -4.21 12.62
N VAL A 65 4.85 -5.06 12.36
CA VAL A 65 5.52 -5.83 13.43
C VAL A 65 6.48 -4.95 14.25
N VAL A 66 6.73 -3.71 13.83
CA VAL A 66 7.75 -2.83 14.42
C VAL A 66 7.15 -1.80 15.41
N SER A 67 5.84 -1.57 15.35
CA SER A 67 5.09 -0.72 16.28
C SER A 67 4.84 -1.43 17.62
N ILE A 68 5.89 -1.47 18.45
CA ILE A 68 5.80 -1.84 19.89
C ILE A 68 5.18 -0.73 20.72
#